data_AF-A0A7H5EWR8-F1
#
_entry.id   AF-A0A7H5EWR8-F1
#
_cell.length_a   1.000
_cell.length_b   1.000
_cell.length_c   1.000
_cell.angle_alpha   90.00
_cell.angle_beta   90.00
_cell.angle_gamma   90.00
#
_symmetry.space_group_name_H-M   'P 1'
#
loop_
_entity.id
_entity.type
_entity.pdbx_description
1 polymer ?
#
loop_
_entity_poly.entity_id
_entity_poly.type
_entity_poly.pdbx_seq_one_letter_code
_entity_poly.pdbx_strand_id
1 'polypeptide(L)'
;MPPNPSSPTHFLPEINVPKFFAEAPSLALGRYGGLLIEFVLTDGAEEENLRQLTPEQRTIFYFDIIWGQVDNGGFVQLFGNGYGKYLSPAIEGLRALGEPDMADLFLRAEKEYRKNWWQFLKAKLRGWRGWFNPAFYAGQGGLDALDEEFYRTKSGTIARLVALVRSTGSRYFTAQNGQTYREDTSGTLEGFYRAGELQSRGTFHQGQLHGTYEEYFSGGALKASAQYERGGLVETKIQNEQGKLTKTRSQTGEPGVWREVSYREDGSCYYGLCDQDGNKVAGPTGGQYPNGQVSREGYQDERGYSVGEVKEYYPDGKPKLIGEYIGRFTLGVQQFWLPGGEQTLKDGNGYRLVELKLREGVEVLREEYQDGVKHGEVKRSREGVPTLVENYHAGKLHGPRKQFYPNGSPKQIAHYEQGQLVSKQDFPEDSEGA
;
A
#
# COMPACT_ATOMS: atom_id res chain seq x y z
N MET A 1 12.40 60.96 -5.71
CA MET A 1 12.16 59.79 -4.85
C MET A 1 12.76 58.59 -5.55
N PRO A 2 13.72 57.86 -4.96
CA PRO A 2 14.12 56.58 -5.53
C PRO A 2 12.93 55.61 -5.49
N PRO A 3 12.85 54.65 -6.43
CA PRO A 3 11.77 53.67 -6.44
C PRO A 3 11.76 52.87 -5.13
N ASN A 4 10.55 52.69 -4.62
CA ASN A 4 10.20 51.89 -3.45
C ASN A 4 10.91 50.53 -3.52
N PRO A 5 11.62 50.06 -2.48
CA PRO A 5 12.23 48.73 -2.50
C PRO A 5 11.14 47.70 -2.76
N SER A 6 11.32 46.96 -3.85
CA SER A 6 10.56 45.80 -4.25
C SER A 6 10.16 44.97 -3.03
N SER A 7 8.87 44.71 -2.87
CA SER A 7 8.37 43.67 -1.97
C SER A 7 9.25 42.42 -2.12
N PRO A 8 9.66 41.75 -1.03
CA PRO A 8 10.51 40.57 -1.16
C PRO A 8 9.79 39.57 -2.07
N THR A 9 10.41 39.25 -3.22
CA THR A 9 9.94 38.18 -4.08
C THR A 9 10.05 36.89 -3.29
N HIS A 10 8.91 36.38 -2.82
CA HIS A 10 8.87 35.10 -2.14
C HIS A 10 9.40 34.00 -3.07
N PHE A 11 10.02 32.97 -2.50
CA PHE A 11 10.48 31.83 -3.26
C PHE A 11 9.28 31.10 -3.89
N LEU A 12 9.31 30.95 -5.21
CA LEU A 12 8.31 30.24 -5.99
C LEU A 12 9.00 29.05 -6.67
N PRO A 13 8.92 27.83 -6.10
CA PRO A 13 9.45 26.65 -6.76
C PRO A 13 8.79 26.40 -8.12
N GLU A 14 9.57 25.96 -9.09
CA GLU A 14 9.07 25.54 -10.40
C GLU A 14 8.51 24.11 -10.32
N ILE A 15 7.22 23.94 -10.63
CA ILE A 15 6.56 22.64 -10.57
C ILE A 15 5.99 22.19 -11.92
N ASN A 16 5.89 20.88 -12.07
CA ASN A 16 5.04 20.27 -13.09
C ASN A 16 3.57 20.40 -12.64
N VAL A 17 2.91 21.47 -13.10
CA VAL A 17 1.53 21.81 -12.71
C VAL A 17 0.53 20.67 -12.98
N PRO A 18 0.38 20.12 -14.19
CA PRO A 18 -0.62 19.07 -14.42
C PRO A 18 -0.39 17.85 -13.51
N LYS A 19 0.86 17.46 -13.27
CA LYS A 19 1.19 16.35 -12.38
C LYS A 19 0.88 16.66 -10.92
N PHE A 20 1.27 17.85 -10.44
CA PHE A 20 0.98 18.28 -9.07
C PHE A 20 -0.52 18.30 -8.77
N PHE A 21 -1.37 18.64 -9.74
CA PHE A 21 -2.83 18.65 -9.57
C PHE A 21 -3.45 17.26 -9.67
N ALA A 22 -2.86 16.36 -10.47
CA ALA A 22 -3.41 15.02 -10.68
C ALA A 22 -3.07 14.04 -9.55
N GLU A 23 -1.99 14.27 -8.82
CA GLU A 23 -1.50 13.36 -7.79
C GLU A 23 -2.37 13.31 -6.53
N ALA A 24 -2.28 12.18 -5.81
CA ALA A 24 -2.83 12.07 -4.47
C ALA A 24 -2.18 13.14 -3.55
N PRO A 25 -2.91 13.73 -2.58
CA PRO A 25 -2.40 14.83 -1.77
C PRO A 25 -1.09 14.51 -1.04
N SER A 26 -0.89 13.29 -0.54
CA SER A 26 0.38 12.92 0.12
C SER A 26 1.58 12.99 -0.83
N LEU A 27 1.45 12.49 -2.05
CA LEU A 27 2.51 12.58 -3.07
C LEU A 27 2.76 14.03 -3.50
N ALA A 28 1.69 14.79 -3.70
CA ALA A 28 1.78 16.20 -4.08
C ALA A 28 2.47 17.04 -3.00
N LEU A 29 2.08 16.86 -1.72
CA LEU A 29 2.69 17.57 -0.61
C LEU A 29 4.15 17.17 -0.42
N GLY A 30 4.48 15.88 -0.49
CA GLY A 30 5.86 15.43 -0.35
C GLY A 30 6.78 15.96 -1.45
N ARG A 31 6.30 16.09 -2.70
CA ARG A 31 7.08 16.74 -3.77
C ARG A 31 7.25 18.23 -3.54
N TYR A 32 6.17 18.93 -3.22
CA TYR A 32 6.21 20.37 -2.99
C TYR A 32 7.04 20.73 -1.75
N GLY A 33 6.83 20.01 -0.65
CA GLY A 33 7.62 20.09 0.59
C GLY A 33 9.09 19.78 0.34
N GLY A 34 9.40 18.75 -0.46
CA GLY A 34 10.77 18.46 -0.90
C GLY A 34 11.47 19.64 -1.59
N LEU A 35 10.78 20.39 -2.46
CA LEU A 35 11.33 21.59 -3.09
C LEU A 35 11.59 22.72 -2.08
N LEU A 36 10.71 22.88 -1.09
CA LEU A 36 10.92 23.84 0.00
C LEU A 36 12.10 23.41 0.89
N ILE A 37 12.22 22.12 1.20
CA ILE A 37 13.33 21.56 1.99
C ILE A 37 14.66 21.75 1.26
N GLU A 38 14.71 21.40 -0.03
CA GLU A 38 15.88 21.61 -0.87
C GLU A 38 16.30 23.08 -0.82
N PHE A 39 15.39 24.01 -1.08
CA PHE A 39 15.68 25.44 -1.01
C PHE A 39 16.15 25.89 0.38
N VAL A 40 15.41 25.55 1.44
CA VAL A 40 15.68 26.06 2.79
C VAL A 40 17.01 25.52 3.34
N LEU A 41 17.28 24.23 3.15
CA LEU A 41 18.47 23.59 3.72
C LEU A 41 19.72 23.71 2.82
N THR A 42 19.62 24.36 1.67
CA THR A 42 20.76 24.64 0.80
C THR A 42 21.79 25.53 1.49
N ASP A 43 23.07 25.17 1.36
CA ASP A 43 24.25 25.94 1.78
C ASP A 43 24.29 26.38 3.26
N GLY A 44 23.51 25.73 4.14
CA GLY A 44 23.49 26.02 5.57
C GLY A 44 22.85 27.36 5.95
N ALA A 45 22.14 28.00 5.02
CA ALA A 45 21.50 29.31 5.20
C ALA A 45 20.02 29.21 5.66
N GLU A 46 19.70 28.24 6.51
CA GLU A 46 18.32 27.89 6.91
C GLU A 46 17.49 29.12 7.34
N GLU A 47 18.01 29.96 8.23
CA GLU A 47 17.29 31.14 8.72
C GLU A 47 17.04 32.21 7.65
N GLU A 48 17.97 32.39 6.72
CA GLU A 48 17.86 33.37 5.64
C GLU A 48 16.86 32.90 4.59
N ASN A 49 16.95 31.62 4.19
CA ASN A 49 16.06 31.02 3.21
C ASN A 49 14.62 30.94 3.73
N LEU A 50 14.42 30.66 5.03
CA LEU A 50 13.09 30.69 5.65
C LEU A 50 12.41 32.06 5.54
N ARG A 51 13.16 33.17 5.53
CA ARG A 51 12.58 34.53 5.38
C ARG A 51 12.07 34.79 3.97
N GLN A 52 12.51 34.01 2.99
CA GLN A 52 12.07 34.10 1.60
C GLN A 52 10.79 33.29 1.35
N LEU A 53 10.39 32.41 2.27
CA LEU A 53 9.13 31.68 2.19
C LEU A 53 7.96 32.51 2.72
N THR A 54 6.76 32.33 2.17
CA THR A 54 5.52 32.85 2.78
C THR A 54 5.25 32.18 4.14
N PRO A 55 4.42 32.75 5.03
CA PRO A 55 3.99 32.08 6.26
C PRO A 55 3.41 30.67 6.03
N GLU A 56 2.62 30.49 4.97
CA GLU A 56 2.00 29.22 4.63
C GLU A 56 3.04 28.21 4.09
N GLN A 57 3.97 28.66 3.24
CA GLN A 57 5.11 27.83 2.80
C GLN A 57 5.98 27.37 3.97
N ARG A 58 6.29 28.27 4.92
CA ARG A 58 7.02 27.89 6.14
C ARG A 58 6.28 26.82 6.93
N THR A 59 4.96 26.96 7.06
CA THR A 59 4.13 25.97 7.74
C THR A 59 4.21 24.61 7.07
N ILE A 60 4.11 24.57 5.73
CA ILE A 60 4.24 23.34 4.94
C ILE A 60 5.64 22.74 5.12
N PHE A 61 6.70 23.54 5.04
CA PHE A 61 8.08 23.09 5.28
C PHE A 61 8.25 22.45 6.66
N TYR A 62 7.77 23.10 7.73
CA TYR A 62 7.87 22.55 9.09
C TYR A 62 7.05 21.27 9.24
N PHE A 63 5.84 21.26 8.70
CA PHE A 63 4.97 20.08 8.70
C PHE A 63 5.60 18.90 7.95
N ASP A 64 6.17 19.12 6.77
CA ASP A 64 6.79 18.07 5.93
C ASP A 64 8.01 17.44 6.63
N ILE A 65 8.84 18.25 7.30
CA ILE A 65 9.94 17.73 8.13
C ILE A 65 9.41 16.88 9.29
N ILE A 66 8.40 17.36 10.02
CA ILE A 66 7.84 16.63 11.16
C ILE A 66 7.22 15.32 10.67
N TRP A 67 6.40 15.39 9.63
CA TRP A 67 5.77 14.25 8.99
C TRP A 67 6.81 13.21 8.57
N GLY A 68 7.87 13.62 7.86
CA GLY A 68 8.94 12.72 7.44
C GLY A 68 9.67 12.04 8.60
N GLN A 69 9.86 12.70 9.74
CA GLN A 69 10.48 12.05 10.91
C GLN A 69 9.54 11.07 11.61
N VAL A 70 8.27 11.47 11.78
CA VAL A 70 7.27 10.64 12.46
C VAL A 70 6.95 9.39 11.64
N ASP A 71 6.84 9.49 10.31
CA ASP A 71 6.61 8.31 9.46
C ASP A 71 7.77 7.32 9.46
N ASN A 72 8.99 7.80 9.71
CA ASN A 72 10.19 6.95 9.73
C ASN A 72 10.40 6.24 11.08
N GLY A 73 9.99 6.84 12.20
CA GLY A 73 10.25 6.26 13.53
C GLY A 73 9.50 6.91 14.70
N GLY A 74 8.35 7.52 14.41
CA GLY A 74 7.49 8.16 15.40
C GLY A 74 8.04 9.48 15.96
N PHE A 75 7.30 10.06 16.91
CA PHE A 75 7.74 11.24 17.66
C PHE A 75 9.03 10.98 18.44
N VAL A 76 9.29 9.73 18.84
CA VAL A 76 10.57 9.34 19.45
C VAL A 76 11.74 9.67 18.51
N GLN A 77 11.64 9.31 17.24
CA GLN A 77 12.67 9.65 16.25
C GLN A 77 12.75 11.17 16.03
N LEU A 78 11.62 11.86 15.90
CA LEU A 78 11.58 13.32 15.74
C LEU A 78 12.39 14.04 16.81
N PHE A 79 12.13 13.73 18.09
CA PHE A 79 12.85 14.34 19.21
C PHE A 79 14.29 13.84 19.33
N GLY A 80 14.52 12.54 19.14
CA GLY A 80 15.86 11.94 19.23
C GLY A 80 16.86 12.53 18.23
N ASN A 81 16.38 12.81 17.02
CA ASN A 81 17.15 13.44 15.95
C ASN A 81 17.22 14.98 16.09
N GLY A 82 16.54 15.57 17.07
CA GLY A 82 16.59 17.02 17.34
C GLY A 82 15.65 17.86 16.45
N TYR A 83 14.74 17.24 15.70
CA TYR A 83 13.77 17.92 14.84
C TYR A 83 12.59 18.52 15.61
N GLY A 84 12.51 18.29 16.93
CA GLY A 84 11.51 18.93 17.80
C GLY A 84 11.54 20.47 17.75
N LYS A 85 12.64 21.09 17.29
CA LYS A 85 12.73 22.54 17.08
C LYS A 85 11.69 23.10 16.09
N TYR A 86 11.16 22.26 15.20
CA TYR A 86 10.16 22.65 14.21
C TYR A 86 8.72 22.61 14.71
N LEU A 87 8.44 22.00 15.87
CA LEU A 87 7.08 21.88 16.40
C LEU A 87 6.46 23.24 16.71
N SER A 88 7.14 24.10 17.46
CA SER A 88 6.60 25.41 17.85
C SER A 88 6.17 26.26 16.64
N PRO A 89 7.03 26.49 15.63
CA PRO A 89 6.59 27.26 14.47
C PRO A 89 5.55 26.53 13.60
N ALA A 90 5.56 25.19 13.55
CA ALA A 90 4.49 24.42 12.89
C ALA A 90 3.14 24.60 13.58
N ILE A 91 3.09 24.58 14.92
CA ILE A 91 1.85 24.75 15.72
C ILE A 91 1.21 26.10 15.43
N GLU A 92 2.02 27.17 15.42
CA GLU A 92 1.55 28.52 15.11
C GLU A 92 0.99 28.61 13.69
N GLY A 93 1.74 28.09 12.71
CA GLY A 93 1.33 28.06 11.32
C GLY A 93 0.05 27.26 11.08
N LEU A 94 -0.03 26.05 11.63
CA LEU A 94 -1.20 25.17 11.51
C LEU A 94 -2.45 25.83 12.10
N ARG A 95 -2.36 26.48 13.26
CA ARG A 95 -3.49 27.24 13.83
C ARG A 95 -3.93 28.37 12.90
N ALA A 96 -2.99 29.11 12.32
CA ALA A 96 -3.29 30.19 11.37
C ALA A 96 -3.95 29.67 10.08
N LEU A 97 -3.63 28.44 9.68
CA LEU A 97 -4.22 27.76 8.52
C LEU A 97 -5.53 27.01 8.83
N GLY A 98 -6.04 27.07 10.07
CA GLY A 98 -7.27 26.39 10.45
C GLY A 98 -7.11 24.88 10.73
N GLU A 99 -5.92 24.45 11.14
CA GLU A 99 -5.59 23.07 11.53
C GLU A 99 -5.35 22.92 13.05
N PRO A 100 -6.31 23.30 13.93
CA PRO A 100 -6.08 23.32 15.37
C PRO A 100 -5.86 21.92 15.98
N ASP A 101 -6.48 20.89 15.42
CA ASP A 101 -6.39 19.51 15.94
C ASP A 101 -4.97 18.95 15.75
N MET A 102 -4.39 19.14 14.57
CA MET A 102 -3.00 18.75 14.30
C MET A 102 -2.02 19.58 15.13
N ALA A 103 -2.29 20.88 15.29
CA ALA A 103 -1.48 21.74 16.14
C ALA A 103 -1.55 21.32 17.63
N ASP A 104 -2.72 20.90 18.13
CA ASP A 104 -2.87 20.37 19.49
C ASP A 104 -2.15 19.02 19.67
N LEU A 105 -2.22 18.14 18.68
CA LEU A 105 -1.47 16.88 18.67
C LEU A 105 0.04 17.16 18.82
N PHE A 106 0.59 18.07 18.02
CA PHE A 106 1.99 18.49 18.10
C PHE A 106 2.36 19.09 19.47
N LEU A 107 1.47 19.92 20.04
CA LEU A 107 1.66 20.47 21.38
C LEU A 107 1.67 19.39 22.46
N ARG A 108 0.77 18.39 22.36
CA ARG A 108 0.74 17.23 23.26
C ARG A 108 2.02 16.40 23.15
N ALA A 109 2.52 16.17 21.93
CA ALA A 109 3.79 15.46 21.70
C ALA A 109 4.97 16.21 22.33
N GLU A 110 5.06 17.53 22.15
CA GLU A 110 6.10 18.33 22.81
C GLU A 110 6.01 18.26 24.33
N LYS A 111 4.80 18.35 24.89
CA LYS A 111 4.57 18.25 26.34
C LYS A 111 4.99 16.88 26.87
N GLU A 112 4.71 15.80 26.14
CA GLU A 112 5.08 14.44 26.53
C GLU A 112 6.60 14.25 26.50
N TYR A 113 7.26 14.71 25.42
CA TYR A 113 8.72 14.73 25.35
C TYR A 113 9.34 15.51 26.51
N ARG A 114 8.81 16.69 26.85
CA ARG A 114 9.32 17.51 27.96
C ARG A 114 9.18 16.87 29.33
N LYS A 115 8.27 15.90 29.53
CA LYS A 115 8.23 15.13 30.80
C LYS A 115 9.42 14.17 30.90
N ASN A 116 9.83 13.60 29.77
CA ASN A 116 10.80 12.51 29.70
C ASN A 116 12.13 12.88 29.02
N TRP A 117 12.39 14.15 28.75
CA TRP A 117 13.55 14.62 27.96
C TRP A 117 14.90 14.13 28.50
N TRP A 118 15.01 13.95 29.81
CA TRP A 118 16.20 13.39 30.46
C TRP A 118 16.50 11.95 30.01
N GLN A 119 15.49 11.16 29.67
CA GLN A 119 15.67 9.80 29.13
C GLN A 119 16.23 9.84 27.71
N PHE A 120 15.79 10.79 26.89
CA PHE A 120 16.36 11.03 25.56
C PHE A 120 17.82 11.47 25.66
N LEU A 121 18.16 12.35 26.59
CA LEU A 121 19.54 12.75 26.83
C LEU A 121 20.41 11.54 27.25
N LYS A 122 19.92 10.71 28.18
CA LYS A 122 20.60 9.47 28.59
C LYS A 122 20.81 8.50 27.43
N ALA A 123 19.80 8.33 26.57
CA ALA A 123 19.90 7.48 25.38
C ALA A 123 20.97 8.02 24.43
N LYS A 124 20.95 9.33 24.13
CA LYS A 124 21.92 10.01 23.27
C LYS A 124 23.36 9.89 23.79
N LEU A 125 23.58 10.11 25.08
CA LEU A 125 24.91 9.98 25.72
C LEU A 125 25.45 8.55 25.70
N ARG A 126 24.58 7.54 25.65
CA ARG A 126 24.95 6.12 25.55
C ARG A 126 25.11 5.63 24.11
N GLY A 127 24.92 6.50 23.12
CA GLY A 127 24.99 6.18 21.70
C GLY A 127 24.09 4.99 21.34
N TRP A 128 24.59 4.10 20.48
CA TRP A 128 23.86 2.92 20.01
C TRP A 128 23.28 2.07 21.16
N ARG A 129 24.01 1.89 22.27
CA ARG A 129 23.51 1.13 23.44
C ARG A 129 22.34 1.80 24.15
N GLY A 130 22.22 3.12 24.06
CA GLY A 130 21.07 3.86 24.61
C GLY A 130 19.82 3.69 23.75
N TRP A 131 19.97 3.84 22.44
CA TRP A 131 18.86 3.75 21.47
C TRP A 131 18.32 2.34 21.26
N PHE A 132 19.09 1.30 21.62
CA PHE A 132 18.66 -0.11 21.55
C PHE A 132 18.27 -0.68 22.92
N ASN A 133 18.06 0.16 23.94
CA ASN A 133 17.61 -0.27 25.26
C ASN A 133 16.07 -0.38 25.31
N PRO A 134 15.50 -1.58 25.51
CA PRO A 134 14.04 -1.74 25.57
C PRO A 134 13.36 -0.91 26.69
N ALA A 135 14.07 -0.66 27.79
CA ALA A 135 13.55 0.14 28.90
C ALA A 135 13.36 1.63 28.54
N PHE A 136 14.06 2.13 27.51
CA PHE A 136 13.83 3.48 27.01
C PHE A 136 12.44 3.59 26.37
N TYR A 137 12.13 2.67 25.44
CA TYR A 137 10.85 2.65 24.72
C TYR A 137 9.66 2.28 25.62
N ALA A 138 9.86 1.40 26.60
CA ALA A 138 8.82 1.10 27.59
C ALA A 138 8.34 2.35 28.35
N GLY A 139 9.18 3.40 28.45
CA GLY A 139 8.83 4.69 29.04
C GLY A 139 8.24 5.72 28.08
N GLN A 140 8.02 5.40 26.80
CA GLN A 140 7.53 6.34 25.77
C GLN A 140 6.08 6.10 25.34
N GLY A 141 5.31 5.28 26.05
CA GLY A 141 3.93 4.93 25.65
C GLY A 141 2.99 6.12 25.40
N GLY A 142 3.25 7.29 26.01
CA GLY A 142 2.52 8.53 25.70
C GLY A 142 2.81 9.09 24.30
N LEU A 143 4.04 8.94 23.78
CA LEU A 143 4.39 9.30 22.41
C LEU A 143 3.90 8.25 21.41
N ASP A 144 3.97 6.96 21.75
CA ASP A 144 3.47 5.88 20.89
C ASP A 144 1.96 6.03 20.60
N ALA A 145 1.17 6.41 21.61
CA ALA A 145 -0.26 6.69 21.43
C ALA A 145 -0.52 7.90 20.51
N LEU A 146 0.37 8.91 20.55
CA LEU A 146 0.27 10.08 19.67
C LEU A 146 0.73 9.77 18.24
N ASP A 147 1.63 8.82 18.04
CA ASP A 147 2.01 8.32 16.72
C ASP A 147 0.80 7.70 16.02
N GLU A 148 0.05 6.83 16.72
CA GLU A 148 -1.19 6.23 16.19
C GLU A 148 -2.23 7.29 15.82
N GLU A 149 -2.40 8.31 16.66
CA GLU A 149 -3.29 9.44 16.39
C GLU A 149 -2.83 10.24 15.16
N PHE A 150 -1.53 10.50 15.02
CA PHE A 150 -0.94 11.19 13.88
C PHE A 150 -1.17 10.42 12.59
N TYR A 151 -0.89 9.12 12.56
CA TYR A 151 -1.08 8.28 11.37
C TYR A 151 -2.52 8.26 10.89
N ARG A 152 -3.49 8.29 11.83
CA ARG A 152 -4.91 8.31 11.52
C ARG A 152 -5.40 9.66 11.00
N THR A 153 -4.78 10.77 11.41
CA THR A 153 -5.31 12.12 11.18
C THR A 153 -4.54 12.92 10.12
N LYS A 154 -3.24 12.63 9.90
CA LYS A 154 -2.35 13.41 9.01
C LYS A 154 -2.88 13.57 7.59
N SER A 155 -3.54 12.56 7.03
CA SER A 155 -4.04 12.58 5.66
C SER A 155 -5.05 13.71 5.42
N GLY A 156 -5.88 14.03 6.43
CA GLY A 156 -6.82 15.14 6.36
C GLY A 156 -6.13 16.50 6.31
N THR A 157 -5.11 16.72 7.15
CA THR A 157 -4.30 17.94 7.14
C THR A 157 -3.52 18.07 5.84
N ILE A 158 -2.89 16.99 5.36
CA ILE A 158 -2.19 16.95 4.06
C ILE A 158 -3.13 17.38 2.92
N ALA A 159 -4.34 16.83 2.87
CA ALA A 159 -5.32 17.18 1.85
C ALA A 159 -5.68 18.68 1.85
N ARG A 160 -5.83 19.28 3.04
CA ARG A 160 -6.15 20.71 3.17
C ARG A 160 -4.96 21.62 2.82
N LEU A 161 -3.74 21.25 3.21
CA LEU A 161 -2.53 21.97 2.81
C LEU A 161 -2.32 21.93 1.28
N VAL A 162 -2.54 20.79 0.63
CA VAL A 162 -2.47 20.69 -0.83
C VAL A 162 -3.60 21.46 -1.51
N ALA A 163 -4.81 21.42 -0.97
CA ALA A 163 -5.93 22.20 -1.49
C ALA A 163 -5.65 23.71 -1.43
N LEU A 164 -5.02 24.20 -0.36
CA LEU A 164 -4.55 25.58 -0.25
C LEU A 164 -3.58 25.93 -1.39
N VAL A 165 -2.56 25.09 -1.61
CA VAL A 165 -1.56 25.31 -2.67
C VAL A 165 -2.20 25.26 -4.06
N ARG A 166 -3.13 24.32 -4.32
CA ARG A 166 -3.81 24.20 -5.63
C ARG A 166 -4.77 25.36 -5.91
N SER A 167 -5.53 25.81 -4.90
CA SER A 167 -6.55 26.85 -5.05
C SER A 167 -5.99 28.27 -5.15
N THR A 168 -4.76 28.50 -4.70
CA THR A 168 -4.08 29.81 -4.76
C THR A 168 -2.65 29.69 -5.28
N GLY A 169 -2.48 28.81 -6.28
CA GLY A 169 -1.18 28.35 -6.75
C GLY A 169 -0.23 29.42 -7.24
N SER A 170 -0.73 30.51 -7.82
CA SER A 170 0.11 31.63 -8.29
C SER A 170 0.91 32.31 -7.16
N ARG A 171 0.52 32.10 -5.89
CA ARG A 171 1.23 32.60 -4.70
C ARG A 171 2.38 31.68 -4.25
N TYR A 172 2.42 30.45 -4.73
CA TYR A 172 3.20 29.37 -4.13
C TYR A 172 4.14 28.65 -5.09
N PHE A 173 3.92 28.73 -6.40
CA PHE A 173 4.78 28.10 -7.39
C PHE A 173 4.73 28.81 -8.74
N THR A 174 5.67 28.48 -9.61
CA THR A 174 5.65 28.78 -11.05
C THR A 174 5.56 27.49 -11.86
N ALA A 175 5.10 27.56 -13.10
CA ALA A 175 5.11 26.40 -13.99
C ALA A 175 6.49 26.24 -14.64
N GLN A 176 7.00 25.00 -14.70
CA GLN A 176 8.30 24.66 -15.29
C GLN A 176 8.50 25.10 -16.75
N ASN A 177 7.43 25.24 -17.52
CA ASN A 177 7.48 25.60 -18.93
C ASN A 177 7.33 27.12 -19.19
N GLY A 178 7.38 27.94 -18.14
CA GLY A 178 7.17 29.38 -18.23
C GLY A 178 5.72 29.79 -18.52
N GLN A 179 4.77 28.85 -18.63
CA GLN A 179 3.35 29.19 -18.69
C GLN A 179 2.93 29.83 -17.37
N THR A 180 2.11 30.88 -17.45
CA THR A 180 1.53 31.48 -16.25
C THR A 180 0.35 30.63 -15.80
N TYR A 181 0.50 29.90 -14.69
CA TYR A 181 -0.66 29.37 -13.97
C TYR A 181 -1.31 30.49 -13.16
N ARG A 182 -2.62 30.62 -13.32
CA ARG A 182 -3.52 31.46 -12.52
C ARG A 182 -4.75 30.67 -12.12
N GLU A 183 -5.44 31.14 -11.09
CA GLU A 183 -6.63 30.50 -10.55
C GLU A 183 -7.80 30.45 -11.55
N ASP A 184 -7.77 31.28 -12.60
CA ASP A 184 -8.75 31.28 -13.71
C ASP A 184 -8.30 30.49 -14.95
N THR A 185 -7.14 29.83 -14.89
CA THR A 185 -6.55 29.11 -16.05
C THR A 185 -7.55 28.12 -16.64
N SER A 186 -7.76 28.23 -17.94
CA SER A 186 -8.55 27.29 -18.73
C SER A 186 -7.78 26.93 -20.00
N GLY A 187 -7.75 25.64 -20.33
CA GLY A 187 -6.94 25.11 -21.43
C GLY A 187 -5.96 24.04 -20.96
N THR A 188 -5.08 23.63 -21.87
CA THR A 188 -4.14 22.52 -21.61
C THR A 188 -2.80 23.04 -21.10
N LEU A 189 -2.34 22.48 -19.98
CA LEU A 189 -1.00 22.69 -19.46
C LEU A 189 -0.17 21.42 -19.65
N GLU A 190 1.13 21.62 -19.84
CA GLU A 190 2.12 20.56 -20.03
C GLU A 190 3.21 20.67 -18.97
N GLY A 191 3.77 19.53 -18.59
CA GLY A 191 4.89 19.43 -17.70
C GLY A 191 5.92 18.45 -18.23
N PHE A 192 7.19 18.69 -17.90
CA PHE A 192 8.33 18.05 -18.55
C PHE A 192 9.22 17.34 -17.52
N TYR A 193 9.90 16.30 -17.98
CA TYR A 193 11.03 15.73 -17.24
C TYR A 193 12.17 16.75 -17.18
N ARG A 194 13.12 16.54 -16.26
CA ARG A 194 14.34 17.38 -16.17
C ARG A 194 15.15 17.41 -17.48
N ALA A 195 15.07 16.35 -18.27
CA ALA A 195 15.71 16.25 -19.59
C ALA A 195 14.96 17.02 -20.70
N GLY A 196 13.78 17.59 -20.43
CA GLY A 196 12.96 18.36 -21.37
C GLY A 196 11.90 17.55 -22.12
N GLU A 197 11.83 16.23 -21.93
CA GLU A 197 10.81 15.36 -22.54
C GLU A 197 9.44 15.57 -21.89
N LEU A 198 8.34 15.45 -22.67
CA LEU A 198 6.98 15.58 -22.14
C LEU A 198 6.73 14.51 -21.07
N GLN A 199 6.40 14.95 -19.86
CA GLN A 199 6.09 14.07 -18.74
C GLN A 199 4.59 13.96 -18.52
N SER A 200 3.86 15.05 -18.63
CA SER A 200 2.42 15.08 -18.34
C SER A 200 1.71 16.20 -19.08
N ARG A 201 0.43 16.00 -19.30
CA ARG A 201 -0.49 16.95 -19.93
C ARG A 201 -1.82 16.90 -19.21
N GLY A 202 -2.43 18.04 -18.93
CA GLY A 202 -3.73 18.11 -18.28
C GLY A 202 -4.56 19.27 -18.78
N THR A 203 -5.87 19.06 -18.96
CA THR A 203 -6.81 20.11 -19.29
C THR A 203 -7.39 20.72 -18.03
N PHE A 204 -7.43 22.05 -17.98
CA PHE A 204 -7.90 22.85 -16.87
C PHE A 204 -9.13 23.66 -17.27
N HIS A 205 -10.00 23.89 -16.31
CA HIS A 205 -11.10 24.84 -16.38
C HIS A 205 -11.19 25.57 -15.04
N GLN A 206 -11.03 26.90 -15.05
CA GLN A 206 -11.01 27.73 -13.85
C GLN A 206 -10.05 27.22 -12.75
N GLY A 207 -8.80 26.94 -13.14
CA GLY A 207 -7.74 26.51 -12.21
C GLY A 207 -7.87 25.07 -11.71
N GLN A 208 -8.89 24.32 -12.13
CA GLN A 208 -9.10 22.93 -11.73
C GLN A 208 -8.91 21.99 -12.93
N LEU A 209 -8.42 20.77 -12.68
CA LEU A 209 -8.42 19.74 -13.72
C LEU A 209 -9.85 19.43 -14.19
N HIS A 210 -10.06 19.42 -15.50
CA HIS A 210 -11.33 19.13 -16.13
C HIS A 210 -11.09 18.46 -17.49
N GLY A 211 -11.64 17.26 -17.67
CA GLY A 211 -11.37 16.39 -18.82
C GLY A 211 -10.16 15.50 -18.59
N THR A 212 -9.32 15.37 -19.61
CA THR A 212 -8.21 14.41 -19.65
C THR A 212 -6.95 14.92 -18.96
N TYR A 213 -6.35 14.05 -18.16
CA TYR A 213 -4.95 14.12 -17.73
C TYR A 213 -4.19 12.91 -18.28
N GLU A 214 -2.95 13.10 -18.68
CA GLU A 214 -2.06 12.08 -19.23
C GLU A 214 -0.67 12.22 -18.62
N GLU A 215 -0.03 11.09 -18.32
CA GLU A 215 1.37 10.99 -17.94
C GLU A 215 2.07 10.02 -18.90
N TYR A 216 3.31 10.35 -19.27
CA TYR A 216 4.11 9.63 -20.26
C TYR A 216 5.37 9.07 -19.60
N PHE A 217 5.92 7.98 -20.13
CA PHE A 217 7.29 7.54 -19.85
C PHE A 217 8.29 8.50 -20.52
N SER A 218 9.56 8.49 -20.10
CA SER A 218 10.61 9.31 -20.75
C SER A 218 10.74 9.00 -22.26
N GLY A 219 10.48 7.76 -22.67
CA GLY A 219 10.40 7.37 -24.09
C GLY A 219 9.15 7.84 -24.85
N GLY A 220 8.26 8.61 -24.23
CA GLY A 220 7.06 9.18 -24.85
C GLY A 220 5.84 8.25 -24.92
N ALA A 221 5.96 6.98 -24.52
CA ALA A 221 4.81 6.09 -24.40
C ALA A 221 3.86 6.55 -23.29
N LEU A 222 2.55 6.47 -23.51
CA LEU A 222 1.55 6.80 -22.49
C LEU A 222 1.71 5.82 -21.31
N LYS A 223 1.82 6.36 -20.09
CA LYS A 223 2.03 5.62 -18.83
C LYS A 223 0.75 5.57 -18.00
N ALA A 224 0.07 6.70 -17.88
CA ALA A 224 -1.18 6.80 -17.15
C ALA A 224 -2.09 7.84 -17.77
N SER A 225 -3.40 7.65 -17.61
CA SER A 225 -4.41 8.63 -17.96
C SER A 225 -5.46 8.72 -16.86
N ALA A 226 -6.04 9.90 -16.68
CA ALA A 226 -7.13 10.11 -15.75
C ALA A 226 -8.21 11.03 -16.36
N GLN A 227 -9.44 10.82 -15.91
CA GLN A 227 -10.57 11.69 -16.24
C GLN A 227 -10.96 12.48 -15.01
N TYR A 228 -11.17 13.79 -15.19
CA TYR A 228 -11.58 14.71 -14.13
C TYR A 228 -12.86 15.45 -14.52
N GLU A 229 -13.73 15.66 -13.53
CA GLU A 229 -14.87 16.56 -13.65
C GLU A 229 -14.83 17.57 -12.51
N ARG A 230 -14.58 18.85 -12.84
CA ARG A 230 -14.52 19.97 -11.85
C ARG A 230 -13.56 19.67 -10.69
N GLY A 231 -12.36 19.21 -11.02
CA GLY A 231 -11.32 18.81 -10.07
C GLY A 231 -11.53 17.45 -9.41
N GLY A 232 -12.71 16.85 -9.50
CA GLY A 232 -12.99 15.50 -8.99
C GLY A 232 -12.47 14.43 -9.95
N LEU A 233 -11.62 13.54 -9.47
CA LEU A 233 -11.18 12.36 -10.23
C LEU A 233 -12.39 11.46 -10.51
N VAL A 234 -12.50 10.92 -11.73
CA VAL A 234 -13.57 10.00 -12.16
C VAL A 234 -13.03 8.59 -12.45
N GLU A 235 -11.94 8.53 -13.22
CA GLU A 235 -11.32 7.27 -13.65
C GLU A 235 -9.81 7.45 -13.74
N THR A 236 -9.04 6.41 -13.45
CA THR A 236 -7.62 6.30 -13.80
C THR A 236 -7.34 5.01 -14.56
N LYS A 237 -6.37 5.09 -15.47
CA LYS A 237 -5.81 3.95 -16.19
C LYS A 237 -4.29 4.06 -16.12
N ILE A 238 -3.64 2.95 -15.84
CA ILE A 238 -2.19 2.81 -15.82
C ILE A 238 -1.85 1.66 -16.76
N GLN A 239 -0.82 1.86 -17.58
CA GLN A 239 -0.36 0.93 -18.59
C GLN A 239 1.16 0.82 -18.58
N ASN A 240 1.68 -0.29 -19.10
CA ASN A 240 3.12 -0.46 -19.31
C ASN A 240 3.58 0.25 -20.60
N GLU A 241 4.89 0.24 -20.87
CA GLU A 241 5.47 0.88 -22.06
C GLU A 241 4.96 0.28 -23.38
N GLN A 242 4.44 -0.95 -23.36
CA GLN A 242 3.82 -1.62 -24.51
C GLN A 242 2.33 -1.23 -24.69
N GLY A 243 1.79 -0.35 -23.84
CA GLY A 243 0.39 0.10 -23.90
C GLY A 243 -0.63 -0.88 -23.30
N LYS A 244 -0.18 -1.94 -22.62
CA LYS A 244 -1.07 -2.88 -21.94
C LYS A 244 -1.47 -2.33 -20.57
N LEU A 245 -2.78 -2.28 -20.31
CA LEU A 245 -3.32 -1.90 -19.00
C LEU A 245 -2.77 -2.81 -17.91
N THR A 246 -2.29 -2.20 -16.84
CA THR A 246 -1.82 -2.87 -15.62
C THR A 246 -2.73 -2.58 -14.44
N LYS A 247 -3.39 -1.42 -14.43
CA LYS A 247 -4.32 -1.03 -13.38
C LYS A 247 -5.37 -0.04 -13.88
N THR A 248 -6.59 -0.16 -13.39
CA THR A 248 -7.63 0.87 -13.52
C THR A 248 -8.27 1.17 -12.17
N ARG A 249 -8.74 2.40 -11.99
CA ARG A 249 -9.56 2.77 -10.83
C ARG A 249 -10.76 3.60 -11.29
N SER A 250 -11.95 3.30 -10.79
CA SER A 250 -13.17 4.04 -11.09
C SER A 250 -14.02 4.23 -9.85
N GLN A 251 -14.73 5.35 -9.73
CA GLN A 251 -15.69 5.55 -8.65
C GLN A 251 -16.75 4.44 -8.68
N THR A 252 -17.18 4.01 -7.51
CA THR A 252 -18.37 3.16 -7.37
C THR A 252 -19.62 4.05 -7.26
N GLY A 253 -20.80 3.45 -7.04
CA GLY A 253 -22.00 4.21 -6.66
C GLY A 253 -21.93 4.81 -5.24
N GLU A 254 -20.96 4.40 -4.42
CA GLU A 254 -20.76 4.89 -3.08
C GLU A 254 -19.74 6.05 -3.05
N PRO A 255 -20.09 7.22 -2.49
CA PRO A 255 -19.19 8.37 -2.40
C PRO A 255 -17.86 8.03 -1.71
N GLY A 256 -16.75 8.37 -2.34
CA GLY A 256 -15.40 8.13 -1.79
C GLY A 256 -14.89 6.70 -1.92
N VAL A 257 -15.71 5.77 -2.41
CA VAL A 257 -15.33 4.36 -2.62
C VAL A 257 -15.05 4.11 -4.08
N TRP A 258 -13.90 3.49 -4.35
CA TRP A 258 -13.36 3.26 -5.67
C TRP A 258 -13.12 1.77 -5.92
N ARG A 259 -13.48 1.30 -7.11
CA ARG A 259 -13.09 -0.03 -7.59
C ARG A 259 -11.72 0.06 -8.24
N GLU A 260 -10.76 -0.70 -7.73
CA GLU A 260 -9.45 -0.90 -8.35
C GLU A 260 -9.41 -2.27 -9.04
N VAL A 261 -8.93 -2.31 -10.27
CA VAL A 261 -8.70 -3.55 -11.03
C VAL A 261 -7.22 -3.59 -11.41
N SER A 262 -6.54 -4.69 -11.10
CA SER A 262 -5.14 -4.94 -11.47
C SER A 262 -5.08 -6.10 -12.46
N TYR A 263 -4.44 -5.88 -13.60
CA TYR A 263 -4.38 -6.80 -14.73
C TYR A 263 -3.02 -7.50 -14.79
N ARG A 264 -3.03 -8.77 -15.18
CA ARG A 264 -1.84 -9.58 -15.42
C ARG A 264 -1.49 -9.64 -16.91
N GLU A 265 -0.29 -10.11 -17.21
CA GLU A 265 0.19 -10.29 -18.58
C GLU A 265 -0.61 -11.31 -19.40
N ASP A 266 -1.26 -12.27 -18.75
CA ASP A 266 -2.14 -13.23 -19.43
C ASP A 266 -3.55 -12.67 -19.70
N GLY A 267 -3.88 -11.47 -19.22
CA GLY A 267 -5.20 -10.85 -19.33
C GLY A 267 -6.15 -11.15 -18.17
N SER A 268 -5.78 -12.03 -17.25
CA SER A 268 -6.51 -12.22 -15.99
C SER A 268 -6.41 -10.96 -15.11
N CYS A 269 -7.36 -10.79 -14.20
CA CYS A 269 -7.35 -9.63 -13.30
C CYS A 269 -7.79 -9.99 -11.88
N TYR A 270 -7.41 -9.12 -10.94
CA TYR A 270 -7.95 -9.07 -9.58
C TYR A 270 -8.58 -7.70 -9.38
N TYR A 271 -9.69 -7.64 -8.66
CA TYR A 271 -10.33 -6.38 -8.30
C TYR A 271 -10.68 -6.34 -6.83
N GLY A 272 -10.72 -5.13 -6.26
CA GLY A 272 -11.16 -4.87 -4.91
C GLY A 272 -11.49 -3.39 -4.73
N LEU A 273 -11.81 -3.00 -3.50
CA LEU A 273 -12.16 -1.62 -3.18
C LEU A 273 -10.98 -0.85 -2.56
N CYS A 274 -10.99 0.45 -2.78
CA CYS A 274 -10.08 1.41 -2.16
C CYS A 274 -10.74 2.78 -1.99
N ASP A 275 -10.09 3.67 -1.24
CA ASP A 275 -10.43 5.09 -1.20
C ASP A 275 -9.80 5.86 -2.39
N GLN A 276 -10.00 7.18 -2.42
CA GLN A 276 -9.44 8.05 -3.46
C GLN A 276 -7.90 8.02 -3.51
N ASP A 277 -7.24 7.81 -2.37
CA ASP A 277 -5.78 7.77 -2.24
C ASP A 277 -5.21 6.38 -2.58
N GLY A 278 -6.07 5.37 -2.68
CA GLY A 278 -5.73 4.00 -3.01
C GLY A 278 -5.53 3.08 -1.82
N ASN A 279 -5.83 3.55 -0.62
CA ASN A 279 -5.82 2.70 0.56
C ASN A 279 -6.97 1.71 0.47
N LYS A 280 -6.74 0.46 0.89
CA LYS A 280 -7.76 -0.58 0.84
C LYS A 280 -8.89 -0.24 1.80
N VAL A 281 -10.12 -0.50 1.36
CA VAL A 281 -11.31 -0.41 2.21
C VAL A 281 -12.00 -1.75 2.21
N ALA A 282 -12.73 -2.04 3.28
CA ALA A 282 -13.48 -3.28 3.37
C ALA A 282 -14.56 -3.37 2.28
N GLY A 283 -14.81 -4.56 1.77
CA GLY A 283 -15.90 -4.79 0.81
C GLY A 283 -15.63 -5.89 -0.21
N PRO A 284 -16.45 -5.96 -1.29
CA PRO A 284 -16.33 -7.01 -2.29
C PRO A 284 -14.97 -7.02 -3.00
N THR A 285 -14.47 -8.23 -3.23
CA THR A 285 -13.22 -8.50 -3.94
C THR A 285 -13.35 -9.75 -4.81
N GLY A 286 -12.47 -9.91 -5.80
CA GLY A 286 -12.50 -11.07 -6.67
C GLY A 286 -11.47 -11.03 -7.78
N GLY A 287 -11.64 -11.92 -8.74
CA GLY A 287 -10.80 -11.99 -9.93
C GLY A 287 -11.51 -12.57 -11.13
N GLN A 288 -10.92 -12.38 -12.29
CA GLN A 288 -11.41 -12.90 -13.56
C GLN A 288 -10.29 -13.61 -14.32
N TYR A 289 -10.69 -14.64 -15.05
CA TYR A 289 -9.85 -15.31 -16.04
C TYR A 289 -9.65 -14.43 -17.29
N PRO A 290 -8.66 -14.74 -18.16
CA PRO A 290 -8.45 -14.02 -19.41
C PRO A 290 -9.66 -13.98 -20.35
N ASN A 291 -10.57 -14.97 -20.24
CA ASN A 291 -11.81 -15.02 -21.01
C ASN A 291 -12.94 -14.14 -20.41
N GLY A 292 -12.65 -13.36 -19.37
CA GLY A 292 -13.59 -12.47 -18.68
C GLY A 292 -14.50 -13.15 -17.66
N GLN A 293 -14.50 -14.48 -17.56
CA GLN A 293 -15.28 -15.17 -16.55
C GLN A 293 -14.71 -14.98 -15.16
N VAL A 294 -15.59 -14.90 -14.17
CA VAL A 294 -15.21 -14.77 -12.75
C VAL A 294 -14.42 -16.01 -12.34
N SER A 295 -13.24 -15.80 -11.78
CA SER A 295 -12.41 -16.87 -11.20
C SER A 295 -12.64 -17.01 -9.71
N ARG A 296 -12.97 -15.89 -9.04
CA ARG A 296 -13.08 -15.81 -7.59
C ARG A 296 -13.96 -14.64 -7.15
N GLU A 297 -14.72 -14.83 -6.08
CA GLU A 297 -15.49 -13.81 -5.38
C GLU A 297 -15.31 -13.95 -3.87
N GLY A 298 -15.33 -12.84 -3.14
CA GLY A 298 -15.31 -12.82 -1.68
C GLY A 298 -15.35 -11.39 -1.14
N TYR A 299 -15.00 -11.23 0.13
CA TYR A 299 -14.87 -9.94 0.79
C TYR A 299 -13.44 -9.70 1.27
N GLN A 300 -13.01 -8.44 1.32
CA GLN A 300 -11.74 -8.01 1.90
C GLN A 300 -11.97 -7.11 3.13
N ASP A 301 -11.01 -7.09 4.05
CA ASP A 301 -10.92 -6.11 5.15
C ASP A 301 -10.20 -4.81 4.71
N GLU A 302 -10.07 -3.85 5.63
CA GLU A 302 -9.37 -2.57 5.41
C GLU A 302 -7.86 -2.72 5.14
N ARG A 303 -7.29 -3.90 5.36
CA ARG A 303 -5.90 -4.22 5.02
C ARG A 303 -5.80 -4.95 3.68
N GLY A 304 -6.93 -5.23 3.03
CA GLY A 304 -7.02 -5.97 1.78
C GLY A 304 -6.94 -7.49 1.91
N TYR A 305 -7.03 -8.04 3.14
CA TYR A 305 -7.06 -9.49 3.33
C TYR A 305 -8.45 -10.04 3.07
N SER A 306 -8.53 -11.20 2.43
CA SER A 306 -9.82 -11.89 2.25
C SER A 306 -10.41 -12.34 3.58
N VAL A 307 -11.72 -12.13 3.76
CA VAL A 307 -12.48 -12.48 4.96
C VAL A 307 -13.83 -13.09 4.59
N GLY A 308 -14.38 -13.90 5.49
CA GLY A 308 -15.69 -14.53 5.32
C GLY A 308 -15.74 -15.54 4.17
N GLU A 309 -16.93 -15.68 3.56
CA GLU A 309 -17.18 -16.61 2.46
C GLU A 309 -16.37 -16.25 1.21
N VAL A 310 -15.80 -17.27 0.57
CA VAL A 310 -15.11 -17.18 -0.71
C VAL A 310 -15.65 -18.24 -1.66
N LYS A 311 -15.84 -17.83 -2.92
CA LYS A 311 -16.23 -18.71 -4.03
C LYS A 311 -15.13 -18.70 -5.07
N GLU A 312 -14.76 -19.87 -5.56
CA GLU A 312 -13.91 -20.03 -6.73
C GLU A 312 -14.66 -20.78 -7.83
N TYR A 313 -14.32 -20.45 -9.08
CA TYR A 313 -14.94 -21.02 -10.27
C TYR A 313 -13.87 -21.54 -11.22
N TYR A 314 -14.26 -22.44 -12.12
CA TYR A 314 -13.43 -22.88 -13.24
C TYR A 314 -13.50 -21.87 -14.40
N PRO A 315 -12.56 -21.94 -15.38
CA PRO A 315 -12.58 -21.08 -16.57
C PRO A 315 -13.77 -21.29 -17.51
N ASP A 316 -14.66 -22.24 -17.24
CA ASP A 316 -15.95 -22.41 -17.92
C ASP A 316 -17.14 -21.86 -17.10
N GLY A 317 -16.88 -21.32 -15.91
CA GLY A 317 -17.84 -20.68 -15.02
C GLY A 317 -18.48 -21.63 -14.01
N LYS A 318 -18.15 -22.93 -14.06
CA LYS A 318 -18.68 -23.90 -13.08
C LYS A 318 -18.10 -23.64 -11.69
N PRO A 319 -18.87 -23.89 -10.62
CA PRO A 319 -18.34 -23.79 -9.26
C PRO A 319 -17.18 -24.76 -9.07
N LYS A 320 -16.15 -24.30 -8.37
CA LYS A 320 -14.96 -25.09 -8.03
C LYS A 320 -14.87 -25.27 -6.52
N LEU A 321 -15.08 -24.21 -5.75
CA LEU A 321 -14.92 -24.22 -4.31
C LEU A 321 -15.84 -23.19 -3.65
N ILE A 322 -16.45 -23.58 -2.52
CA ILE A 322 -17.02 -22.64 -1.55
C ILE A 322 -16.36 -22.92 -0.21
N GLY A 323 -15.93 -21.87 0.47
CA GLY A 323 -15.35 -21.98 1.81
C GLY A 323 -15.44 -20.67 2.58
N GLU A 324 -14.97 -20.69 3.82
CA GLU A 324 -14.98 -19.54 4.71
C GLU A 324 -13.60 -19.34 5.36
N TYR A 325 -13.11 -18.11 5.39
CA TYR A 325 -11.86 -17.80 6.08
C TYR A 325 -12.05 -17.82 7.60
N ILE A 326 -11.39 -18.76 8.26
CA ILE A 326 -11.32 -18.92 9.71
C ILE A 326 -10.04 -18.22 10.21
N GLY A 327 -10.22 -17.07 10.87
CA GLY A 327 -9.10 -16.20 11.21
C GLY A 327 -8.43 -15.63 9.95
N ARG A 328 -7.12 -15.35 10.01
CA ARG A 328 -6.44 -14.58 8.96
C ARG A 328 -5.98 -15.40 7.75
N PHE A 329 -5.74 -16.71 7.89
CA PHE A 329 -5.06 -17.50 6.86
C PHE A 329 -5.66 -18.88 6.59
N THR A 330 -6.60 -19.36 7.40
CA THR A 330 -7.15 -20.71 7.23
C THR A 330 -8.44 -20.62 6.44
N LEU A 331 -8.51 -21.31 5.31
CA LEU A 331 -9.75 -21.48 4.57
C LEU A 331 -10.40 -22.80 4.98
N GLY A 332 -11.53 -22.73 5.67
CA GLY A 332 -12.40 -23.88 5.89
C GLY A 332 -13.14 -24.20 4.60
N VAL A 333 -12.83 -25.32 3.96
CA VAL A 333 -13.40 -25.68 2.65
C VAL A 333 -14.72 -26.40 2.89
N GLN A 334 -15.83 -25.80 2.48
CA GLN A 334 -17.17 -26.37 2.73
C GLN A 334 -17.65 -27.20 1.55
N GLN A 335 -17.36 -26.76 0.32
CA GLN A 335 -17.80 -27.43 -0.89
C GLN A 335 -16.68 -27.44 -1.93
N PHE A 336 -16.59 -28.53 -2.70
CA PHE A 336 -15.63 -28.66 -3.80
C PHE A 336 -16.20 -29.52 -4.92
N TRP A 337 -15.99 -29.06 -6.15
CA TRP A 337 -16.36 -29.77 -7.38
C TRP A 337 -15.14 -29.97 -8.26
N LEU A 338 -15.07 -31.13 -8.92
CA LEU A 338 -14.11 -31.42 -9.98
C LEU A 338 -14.42 -30.61 -11.25
N PRO A 339 -13.47 -30.46 -12.20
CA PRO A 339 -13.72 -29.78 -13.47
C PRO A 339 -14.91 -30.39 -14.27
N GLY A 340 -15.15 -31.69 -14.09
CA GLY A 340 -16.30 -32.40 -14.68
C GLY A 340 -17.66 -32.06 -14.05
N GLY A 341 -17.68 -31.31 -12.94
CA GLY A 341 -18.90 -30.93 -12.20
C GLY A 341 -19.31 -31.89 -11.08
N GLU A 342 -18.59 -33.00 -10.88
CA GLU A 342 -18.82 -33.90 -9.75
C GLU A 342 -18.43 -33.23 -8.42
N GLN A 343 -19.35 -33.21 -7.46
CA GLN A 343 -19.11 -32.69 -6.11
C GLN A 343 -18.50 -33.77 -5.21
N THR A 344 -17.29 -33.55 -4.70
CA THR A 344 -16.57 -34.53 -3.86
C THR A 344 -16.46 -34.13 -2.39
N LEU A 345 -16.75 -32.86 -2.09
CA LEU A 345 -16.81 -32.32 -0.73
C LEU A 345 -18.14 -31.58 -0.56
N LYS A 346 -18.88 -31.94 0.50
CA LYS A 346 -20.17 -31.34 0.84
C LYS A 346 -20.24 -31.07 2.33
N ASP A 347 -20.69 -29.87 2.70
CA ASP A 347 -20.83 -29.42 4.09
C ASP A 347 -19.56 -29.68 4.92
N GLY A 348 -18.39 -29.49 4.28
CA GLY A 348 -17.07 -29.69 4.89
C GLY A 348 -16.61 -31.14 5.04
N ASN A 349 -17.36 -32.10 4.50
CA ASN A 349 -17.11 -33.53 4.66
C ASN A 349 -16.88 -34.21 3.30
N GLY A 350 -15.84 -35.06 3.21
CA GLY A 350 -15.45 -35.75 1.98
C GLY A 350 -14.02 -35.46 1.58
N TYR A 351 -13.76 -35.27 0.28
CA TYR A 351 -12.41 -35.04 -0.21
C TYR A 351 -12.33 -33.99 -1.30
N ARG A 352 -11.13 -33.42 -1.45
CA ARG A 352 -10.75 -32.53 -2.54
C ARG A 352 -9.66 -33.20 -3.38
N LEU A 353 -9.73 -33.04 -4.70
CA LEU A 353 -8.69 -33.50 -5.64
C LEU A 353 -8.12 -32.29 -6.40
N VAL A 354 -6.81 -32.13 -6.37
CA VAL A 354 -6.11 -31.00 -6.99
C VAL A 354 -4.95 -31.49 -7.84
N GLU A 355 -4.86 -31.01 -9.08
CA GLU A 355 -3.68 -31.19 -9.91
C GLU A 355 -2.67 -30.06 -9.64
N LEU A 356 -1.47 -30.44 -9.25
CA LEU A 356 -0.33 -29.57 -8.98
C LEU A 356 0.61 -29.61 -10.17
N LYS A 357 0.67 -28.52 -10.94
CA LYS A 357 1.65 -28.36 -12.01
C LYS A 357 2.99 -27.95 -11.40
N LEU A 358 3.95 -28.87 -11.39
CA LEU A 358 5.32 -28.66 -10.93
C LEU A 358 6.26 -28.53 -12.12
N ARG A 359 7.49 -28.01 -11.90
CA ARG A 359 8.52 -27.93 -12.95
C ARG A 359 8.85 -29.30 -13.55
N GLU A 360 8.74 -30.35 -12.74
CA GLU A 360 9.12 -31.73 -13.08
C GLU A 360 7.94 -32.61 -13.52
N GLY A 361 6.73 -32.06 -13.67
CA GLY A 361 5.54 -32.81 -14.06
C GLY A 361 4.29 -32.44 -13.29
N VAL A 362 3.26 -33.28 -13.37
CA VAL A 362 1.98 -33.08 -12.68
C VAL A 362 1.88 -34.06 -11.51
N GLU A 363 1.55 -33.53 -10.33
CA GLU A 363 1.18 -34.34 -9.16
C GLU A 363 -0.31 -34.19 -8.87
N VAL A 364 -0.94 -35.27 -8.40
CA VAL A 364 -2.32 -35.26 -7.93
C VAL A 364 -2.31 -35.26 -6.41
N LEU A 365 -2.96 -34.29 -5.80
CA LEU A 365 -3.15 -34.15 -4.37
C LEU A 365 -4.61 -34.46 -4.01
N ARG A 366 -4.83 -35.50 -3.21
CA ARG A 366 -6.11 -35.84 -2.59
C ARG A 366 -6.06 -35.43 -1.11
N GLU A 367 -7.00 -34.61 -0.68
CA GLU A 367 -7.10 -34.13 0.69
C GLU A 367 -8.45 -34.54 1.27
N GLU A 368 -8.43 -35.32 2.36
CA GLU A 368 -9.65 -35.63 3.11
C GLU A 368 -9.99 -34.53 4.11
N TYR A 369 -11.29 -34.29 4.29
CA TYR A 369 -11.84 -33.22 5.11
C TYR A 369 -13.00 -33.73 5.97
N GLN A 370 -13.05 -33.18 7.18
CA GLN A 370 -14.18 -33.26 8.09
C GLN A 370 -14.43 -31.87 8.68
N ASP A 371 -15.69 -31.43 8.70
CA ASP A 371 -16.09 -30.10 9.18
C ASP A 371 -15.26 -28.94 8.59
N GLY A 372 -14.88 -29.11 7.33
CA GLY A 372 -14.18 -28.10 6.52
C GLY A 372 -12.68 -27.96 6.78
N VAL A 373 -12.13 -28.76 7.69
CA VAL A 373 -10.68 -28.86 7.94
C VAL A 373 -10.13 -30.21 7.51
N LYS A 374 -8.83 -30.28 7.21
CA LYS A 374 -8.18 -31.54 6.86
C LYS A 374 -8.35 -32.57 7.98
N HIS A 375 -8.83 -33.76 7.63
CA HIS A 375 -9.04 -34.86 8.55
C HIS A 375 -8.90 -36.17 7.78
N GLY A 376 -8.14 -37.12 8.31
CA GLY A 376 -7.83 -38.37 7.62
C GLY A 376 -6.58 -38.27 6.75
N GLU A 377 -6.57 -39.02 5.65
CA GLU A 377 -5.39 -39.15 4.79
C GLU A 377 -5.32 -37.99 3.78
N VAL A 378 -4.15 -37.36 3.69
CA VAL A 378 -3.77 -36.46 2.61
C VAL A 378 -2.67 -37.14 1.81
N LYS A 379 -2.93 -37.36 0.52
CA LYS A 379 -2.04 -38.13 -0.35
C LYS A 379 -1.71 -37.37 -1.62
N ARG A 380 -0.42 -37.30 -1.93
CA ARG A 380 0.14 -36.72 -3.15
C ARG A 380 0.78 -37.83 -3.97
N SER A 381 0.51 -37.86 -5.27
CA SER A 381 1.03 -38.90 -6.15
C SER A 381 1.51 -38.30 -7.48
N ARG A 382 2.59 -38.86 -8.04
CA ARG A 382 3.10 -38.57 -9.39
C ARG A 382 2.97 -39.86 -10.21
N GLU A 383 2.25 -39.80 -11.33
CA GLU A 383 2.03 -40.98 -12.20
C GLU A 383 1.48 -42.21 -11.45
N GLY A 384 0.66 -42.00 -10.42
CA GLY A 384 0.10 -43.06 -9.57
C GLY A 384 1.01 -43.51 -8.42
N VAL A 385 2.29 -43.15 -8.43
CA VAL A 385 3.24 -43.44 -7.35
C VAL A 385 3.10 -42.38 -6.24
N PRO A 386 2.83 -42.75 -4.97
CA PRO A 386 2.76 -41.79 -3.88
C PRO A 386 4.11 -41.10 -3.68
N THR A 387 4.11 -39.77 -3.54
CA THR A 387 5.30 -38.98 -3.18
C THR A 387 5.22 -38.46 -1.73
N LEU A 388 4.00 -38.28 -1.22
CA LEU A 388 3.72 -37.87 0.15
C LEU A 388 2.40 -38.47 0.63
N VAL A 389 2.38 -39.00 1.85
CA VAL A 389 1.18 -39.38 2.58
C VAL A 389 1.26 -38.74 3.97
N GLU A 390 0.22 -38.04 4.37
CA GLU A 390 0.09 -37.35 5.65
C GLU A 390 -1.24 -37.75 6.29
N ASN A 391 -1.28 -37.80 7.62
CA ASN A 391 -2.51 -38.02 8.36
C ASN A 391 -2.82 -36.78 9.18
N TYR A 392 -4.08 -36.39 9.16
CA TYR A 392 -4.58 -35.20 9.84
C TYR A 392 -5.71 -35.55 10.80
N HIS A 393 -5.77 -34.85 11.92
CA HIS A 393 -6.91 -34.86 12.82
C HIS A 393 -7.24 -33.41 13.18
N ALA A 394 -8.46 -32.97 12.86
CA ALA A 394 -8.95 -31.61 13.11
C ALA A 394 -7.96 -30.52 12.61
N GLY A 395 -7.49 -30.66 11.38
CA GLY A 395 -6.60 -29.71 10.71
C GLY A 395 -5.13 -29.78 11.12
N LYS A 396 -4.75 -30.65 12.07
CA LYS A 396 -3.36 -30.81 12.54
C LYS A 396 -2.79 -32.15 12.08
N LEU A 397 -1.50 -32.18 11.71
CA LEU A 397 -0.79 -33.44 11.47
C LEU A 397 -0.91 -34.34 12.70
N HIS A 398 -1.40 -35.56 12.51
CA HIS A 398 -1.61 -36.53 13.57
C HIS A 398 -1.53 -37.94 12.98
N GLY A 399 -0.59 -38.74 13.45
CA GLY A 399 -0.27 -40.04 12.87
C GLY A 399 0.95 -40.01 11.94
N PRO A 400 1.12 -41.03 11.09
CA PRO A 400 2.30 -41.15 10.24
C PRO A 400 2.28 -40.17 9.07
N ARG A 401 3.45 -39.61 8.78
CA ARG A 401 3.79 -38.85 7.58
C ARG A 401 4.89 -39.59 6.83
N LYS A 402 4.65 -39.95 5.57
CA LYS A 402 5.55 -40.73 4.73
C LYS A 402 5.91 -39.94 3.48
N GLN A 403 7.20 -39.81 3.20
CA GLN A 403 7.73 -39.31 1.93
C GLN A 403 8.38 -40.46 1.19
N PHE A 404 8.32 -40.43 -0.14
CA PHE A 404 8.82 -41.51 -0.99
C PHE A 404 9.78 -40.98 -2.06
N TYR A 405 10.70 -41.84 -2.50
CA TYR A 405 11.51 -41.62 -3.68
C TYR A 405 10.68 -41.84 -4.97
N PRO A 406 11.17 -41.40 -6.15
CA PRO A 406 10.45 -41.60 -7.42
C PRO A 406 10.12 -43.07 -7.74
N ASN A 407 10.94 -44.00 -7.26
CA ASN A 407 10.71 -45.45 -7.39
C ASN A 407 9.62 -46.00 -6.42
N GLY A 408 9.07 -45.15 -5.55
CA GLY A 408 8.05 -45.52 -4.57
C GLY A 408 8.59 -46.07 -3.25
N SER A 409 9.92 -46.19 -3.07
CA SER A 409 10.49 -46.62 -1.79
C SER A 409 10.39 -45.51 -0.74
N PRO A 410 10.21 -45.85 0.56
CA PRO A 410 10.16 -44.84 1.61
C PRO A 410 11.47 -44.05 1.66
N LYS A 411 11.36 -42.72 1.63
CA LYS A 411 12.46 -41.77 1.86
C LYS A 411 12.53 -41.34 3.31
N GLN A 412 11.36 -41.13 3.91
CA GLN A 412 11.24 -40.70 5.30
C GLN A 412 9.90 -41.14 5.85
N ILE A 413 9.90 -41.57 7.11
CA ILE A 413 8.69 -41.79 7.90
C ILE A 413 8.83 -40.97 9.18
N ALA A 414 7.88 -40.09 9.43
CA ALA A 414 7.76 -39.30 10.63
C ALA A 414 6.42 -39.58 11.32
N HIS A 415 6.36 -39.41 12.63
CA HIS A 415 5.12 -39.50 13.40
C HIS A 415 4.82 -38.16 14.06
N TYR A 416 3.57 -37.72 13.97
CA TYR A 416 3.13 -36.47 14.54
C TYR A 416 1.98 -36.69 15.52
N GLU A 417 1.93 -35.89 16.57
CA GLU A 417 0.79 -35.79 17.47
C GLU A 417 0.38 -34.33 17.61
N GLN A 418 -0.84 -33.99 17.18
CA GLN A 418 -1.40 -32.64 17.33
C GLN A 418 -0.51 -31.54 16.71
N GLY A 419 0.11 -31.86 15.57
CA GLY A 419 1.02 -30.99 14.84
C GLY A 419 2.47 -31.03 15.32
N GLN A 420 2.78 -31.72 16.41
CA GLN A 420 4.14 -31.84 16.94
C GLN A 420 4.83 -33.10 16.43
N LEU A 421 6.09 -32.97 16.00
CA LEU A 421 6.90 -34.10 15.58
C LEU A 421 7.29 -34.95 16.80
N VAL A 422 6.92 -36.23 16.78
CA VAL A 422 7.24 -37.20 17.85
C VAL A 422 8.47 -38.02 17.50
N SER A 423 8.53 -38.54 16.27
CA SER A 423 9.66 -39.35 15.80
C SER A 423 9.88 -39.17 14.31
N LYS A 424 11.09 -39.48 13.85
CA LYS A 424 11.48 -39.41 12.44
C LYS A 424 12.55 -40.44 12.14
N GLN A 425 12.39 -41.12 11.02
CA GLN A 425 13.36 -42.03 10.43
C GLN A 425 13.54 -41.68 8.95
N ASP A 426 14.78 -41.52 8.52
CA ASP A 426 15.16 -41.33 7.11
C ASP A 426 15.73 -42.64 6.56
N PHE A 427 15.50 -42.87 5.27
CA PHE A 427 15.92 -44.08 4.56
C PHE A 427 16.78 -43.68 3.34
N PRO A 428 17.88 -44.40 3.06
CA PRO A 428 18.70 -44.13 1.89
C PRO A 428 17.90 -44.42 0.61
N GLU A 429 18.29 -43.77 -0.49
CA GLU A 429 17.77 -44.12 -1.81
C GLU A 429 18.37 -45.47 -2.20
N ASP A 430 17.55 -46.52 -2.15
CA ASP A 430 17.96 -47.83 -2.64
C ASP A 430 18.31 -47.70 -4.12
N SER A 431 19.61 -47.81 -4.40
CA SER A 431 20.20 -47.69 -5.74
C SER A 431 20.25 -49.07 -6.40
N GLU A 432 19.10 -49.69 -6.62
CA GLU A 432 18.99 -50.93 -7.41
C GLU A 432 17.63 -50.95 -8.16
N GLY A 433 17.52 -51.08 -9.48
CA GLY A 433 18.48 -51.31 -10.55
C GLY A 433 17.89 -50.92 -11.92
N ALA A 434 18.79 -50.68 -12.87
CA ALA A 434 18.53 -50.42 -14.29
C ALA A 434 18.08 -51.68 -15.05
#